data_AF-A0A9E3XIJ1-F1
#
_entry.id   AF-A0A9E3XIJ1-F1
#
_cell.length_a   1.000
_cell.length_b   1.000
_cell.length_c   1.000
_cell.angle_alpha   90.00
_cell.angle_beta   90.00
_cell.angle_gamma   90.00
#
_symmetry.space_group_name_H-M   'P 1'
#
loop_
_entity.id
_entity.type
_entity.pdbx_description
1 polymer ?
#
loop_
_entity_poly.entity_id
_entity_poly.type
_entity_poly.pdbx_seq_one_letter_code
_entity_poly.pdbx_strand_id
1 'polypeptide(L)'
;MIRKPVARRLLPFAAFVGAALIFTVIYGISPLYTSNQNQYLLYGLARGGMGWLRNDWMANTTDPVPLFSWLVYLTYRFLSVDWFYVYFAAAVGIYIYALSRIVFILFDFSGSRLRQFSFFTGMALIHSGFLKTLIYEVSGKELLSLFYTGLAKQYVLSYEFQPSVFGVLLLLSIALFLQKRYRGAVVLAVLAAAFHTGSLFSAGGLVLAYMAAIYLEKRALWPALKPGLLALLLIAPVLFYVVIHFDPFTGEKLARAQHILNSFRTPHHLVTARWSTESFWARIAIIIAGLACAQGTRLFPVLAVSTALAFLMTLLQILSGSDSLALIYP
;
A
#
# COMPACT_ATOMS: atom_id res chain seq x y z
N MET A 1 -0.50 29.43 17.70
CA MET A 1 -0.14 30.39 16.63
C MET A 1 -0.29 29.67 15.29
N ILE A 2 -1.42 29.84 14.59
CA ILE A 2 -1.75 29.10 13.37
C ILE A 2 -0.98 29.73 12.21
N ARG A 3 0.11 29.09 11.77
CA ARG A 3 0.85 29.53 10.57
C ARG A 3 -0.11 29.47 9.37
N LYS A 4 -0.22 30.58 8.65
CA LYS A 4 -0.97 30.69 7.38
C LYS A 4 -0.53 29.56 6.42
N PRO A 5 -1.45 28.99 5.64
CA PRO A 5 -1.10 27.93 4.68
C PRO A 5 -0.08 28.50 3.68
N VAL A 6 1.14 27.97 3.70
CA VAL A 6 2.17 28.30 2.71
C VAL A 6 1.59 28.08 1.32
N ALA A 7 1.54 29.15 0.53
CA ALA A 7 0.97 29.15 -0.79
C ALA A 7 1.64 28.06 -1.65
N ARG A 8 0.79 27.20 -2.20
CA ARG A 8 1.11 26.03 -3.01
C ARG A 8 1.84 26.46 -4.28
N ARG A 9 3.16 26.27 -4.36
CA ARG A 9 3.74 25.88 -5.65
C ARG A 9 3.58 24.37 -5.76
N LEU A 10 2.54 23.94 -6.46
CA LEU A 10 2.55 22.60 -7.05
C LEU A 10 3.86 22.51 -7.83
N LEU A 11 4.60 21.41 -7.67
CA LEU A 11 5.70 21.14 -8.57
C LEU A 11 5.12 21.25 -10.00
N PRO A 12 5.71 22.05 -10.90
CA PRO A 12 5.25 22.09 -12.28
C PRO A 12 5.09 20.66 -12.78
N PHE A 13 4.01 20.35 -13.50
CA PHE A 13 3.71 18.98 -13.91
C PHE A 13 4.91 18.28 -14.57
N ALA A 14 5.65 19.01 -15.41
CA ALA A 14 6.90 18.55 -16.02
C ALA A 14 7.99 18.17 -15.00
N ALA A 15 8.15 18.93 -13.91
CA ALA A 15 9.09 18.61 -12.84
C ALA A 15 8.65 17.37 -12.07
N PHE A 16 7.34 17.16 -11.88
CA PHE A 16 6.82 15.95 -11.25
C PHE A 16 7.09 14.72 -12.12
N VAL A 17 6.81 14.81 -13.42
CA VAL A 17 7.09 13.75 -14.39
C VAL A 17 8.59 13.45 -14.44
N GLY A 18 9.44 14.47 -14.53
CA GLY A 18 10.89 14.30 -14.52
C GLY A 18 11.40 13.61 -13.25
N ALA A 19 10.91 14.03 -12.08
CA ALA A 19 11.26 13.39 -10.82
C ALA A 19 10.77 11.93 -10.75
N ALA A 20 9.55 11.65 -11.18
CA ALA A 20 9.01 10.30 -11.21
C ALA A 20 9.85 9.37 -12.10
N LEU A 21 10.28 9.83 -13.28
CA LEU A 21 11.14 9.06 -14.18
C LEU A 21 12.51 8.79 -13.57
N ILE A 22 13.19 9.83 -13.05
CA ILE A 22 14.50 9.70 -12.40
C ILE A 22 14.42 8.69 -11.25
N PHE A 23 13.44 8.83 -10.39
CA PHE A 23 13.28 7.92 -9.26
C PHE A 23 12.88 6.51 -9.68
N THR A 24 12.15 6.34 -10.78
CA THR A 24 11.82 5.00 -11.29
C THR A 24 13.08 4.27 -11.74
N VAL A 25 14.00 4.97 -12.41
CA VAL A 25 15.31 4.43 -12.79
C VAL A 25 16.14 4.07 -11.55
N ILE A 26 16.16 4.94 -10.55
CA ILE A 26 16.87 4.70 -9.28
C ILE A 26 16.27 3.50 -8.52
N TYR A 27 14.93 3.44 -8.44
CA TYR A 27 14.19 2.40 -7.74
C TYR A 27 14.41 1.03 -8.39
N GLY A 28 14.46 1.00 -9.73
CA GLY A 28 14.53 -0.22 -10.52
C GLY A 28 13.16 -0.87 -10.67
N ILE A 29 12.88 -1.41 -11.85
CA ILE A 29 11.67 -2.18 -12.10
C ILE A 29 12.05 -3.54 -12.65
N SER A 30 11.36 -4.59 -12.18
CA SER A 30 11.48 -5.92 -12.75
C SER A 30 10.91 -5.94 -14.17
N PRO A 31 11.50 -6.71 -15.11
CA PRO A 31 10.90 -6.95 -16.41
C PRO A 31 9.48 -7.51 -16.26
N LEU A 32 8.60 -7.18 -17.21
CA LEU A 32 7.28 -7.79 -17.30
C LEU A 32 7.39 -9.33 -17.30
N TYR A 33 6.38 -9.98 -16.70
CA TYR A 33 6.27 -11.43 -16.62
C TYR A 33 7.30 -12.07 -15.67
N THR A 34 7.72 -11.35 -14.65
CA THR A 34 8.60 -11.88 -13.59
C THR A 34 7.79 -12.27 -12.35
N SER A 35 8.08 -13.43 -11.75
CA SER A 35 7.57 -13.78 -10.41
C SER A 35 6.03 -13.71 -10.33
N ASN A 36 5.47 -13.17 -9.24
CA ASN A 36 4.04 -13.03 -8.97
C ASN A 36 3.33 -12.12 -9.97
N GLN A 37 4.06 -11.28 -10.70
CA GLN A 37 3.49 -10.44 -11.75
C GLN A 37 2.71 -11.25 -12.79
N ASN A 38 3.20 -12.45 -13.14
CA ASN A 38 2.52 -13.34 -14.09
C ASN A 38 1.09 -13.67 -13.66
N GLN A 39 0.93 -14.02 -12.38
CA GLN A 39 -0.35 -14.36 -11.77
C GLN A 39 -1.36 -13.21 -11.92
N TYR A 40 -0.91 -11.98 -11.70
CA TYR A 40 -1.79 -10.82 -11.69
C TYR A 40 -2.11 -10.28 -13.08
N LEU A 41 -1.21 -10.47 -14.05
CA LEU A 41 -1.47 -10.10 -15.45
C LEU A 41 -2.37 -11.12 -16.17
N LEU A 42 -2.41 -12.37 -15.70
CA LEU A 42 -3.07 -13.51 -16.37
C LEU A 42 -4.51 -13.21 -16.81
N TYR A 43 -5.40 -12.85 -15.88
CA TYR A 43 -6.82 -12.67 -16.18
C TYR A 43 -7.07 -11.58 -17.23
N GLY A 44 -6.39 -10.45 -17.09
CA GLY A 44 -6.51 -9.34 -18.04
C GLY A 44 -6.00 -9.69 -19.43
N LEU A 45 -4.85 -10.39 -19.52
CA LEU A 45 -4.26 -10.82 -20.79
C LEU A 45 -5.07 -11.93 -21.46
N ALA A 46 -5.57 -12.90 -20.69
CA ALA A 46 -6.48 -13.93 -21.19
C ALA A 46 -7.75 -13.31 -21.78
N ARG A 47 -8.38 -12.38 -21.05
CA ARG A 47 -9.53 -11.62 -21.56
C ARG A 47 -9.17 -10.82 -22.81
N GLY A 48 -7.96 -10.27 -22.85
CA GLY A 48 -7.38 -9.54 -23.98
C GLY A 48 -7.13 -10.40 -25.23
N GLY A 49 -7.15 -11.73 -25.11
CA GLY A 49 -6.91 -12.65 -26.22
C GLY A 49 -5.43 -12.93 -26.48
N MET A 50 -4.58 -12.78 -25.47
CA MET A 50 -3.15 -13.10 -25.59
C MET A 50 -2.95 -14.62 -25.73
N GLY A 51 -2.57 -15.05 -26.94
CA GLY A 51 -2.25 -16.45 -27.23
C GLY A 51 -3.34 -17.43 -26.79
N TRP A 52 -2.95 -18.48 -26.07
CA TRP A 52 -3.85 -19.53 -25.58
C TRP A 52 -4.28 -19.32 -24.11
N LEU A 53 -4.03 -18.15 -23.52
CA LEU A 53 -4.32 -17.92 -22.09
C LEU A 53 -5.82 -18.03 -21.76
N ARG A 54 -6.72 -17.89 -22.73
CA ARG A 54 -8.16 -18.17 -22.53
C ARG A 54 -8.45 -19.64 -22.20
N ASN A 55 -7.55 -20.55 -22.55
CA ASN A 55 -7.68 -21.98 -22.30
C ASN A 55 -6.89 -22.42 -21.05
N ASP A 56 -6.16 -21.49 -20.42
CA ASP A 56 -5.44 -21.77 -19.18
C ASP A 56 -6.43 -22.06 -18.05
N TRP A 57 -6.16 -23.11 -17.27
CA TRP A 57 -7.05 -23.52 -16.18
C TRP A 57 -7.28 -22.40 -15.17
N MET A 58 -6.23 -21.68 -14.79
CA MET A 58 -6.29 -20.64 -13.78
C MET A 58 -6.99 -19.38 -14.29
N ALA A 59 -6.79 -19.02 -15.56
CA ALA A 59 -7.53 -17.92 -16.19
C ALA A 59 -9.05 -18.14 -16.23
N ASN A 60 -9.50 -19.39 -16.07
CA ASN A 60 -10.91 -19.78 -16.00
C ASN A 60 -11.42 -19.98 -14.56
N THR A 61 -10.63 -19.62 -13.55
CA THR A 61 -11.10 -19.53 -12.15
C THR A 61 -11.61 -18.12 -11.81
N THR A 62 -12.19 -17.94 -10.63
CA THR A 62 -12.67 -16.62 -10.20
C THR A 62 -11.53 -15.63 -10.04
N ASP A 63 -11.64 -14.46 -10.69
CA ASP A 63 -10.67 -13.38 -10.60
C ASP A 63 -10.69 -12.71 -9.21
N PRO A 64 -9.59 -12.76 -8.43
CA PRO A 64 -9.51 -12.15 -7.10
C PRO A 64 -9.25 -10.64 -7.11
N VAL A 65 -8.90 -10.04 -8.27
CA VAL A 65 -8.52 -8.63 -8.40
C VAL A 65 -9.14 -7.99 -9.66
N PRO A 66 -10.48 -8.02 -9.80
CA PRO A 66 -11.18 -7.70 -11.06
C PRO A 66 -10.87 -6.30 -11.60
N LEU A 67 -10.68 -5.30 -10.72
CA LEU A 67 -10.34 -3.94 -11.13
C LEU A 67 -8.94 -3.87 -11.77
N PHE A 68 -7.95 -4.57 -11.19
CA PHE A 68 -6.61 -4.64 -11.76
C PHE A 68 -6.62 -5.42 -13.08
N SER A 69 -7.30 -6.57 -13.14
CA SER A 69 -7.42 -7.37 -14.36
C SER A 69 -8.12 -6.60 -15.48
N TRP A 70 -9.09 -5.74 -15.15
CA TRP A 70 -9.73 -4.85 -16.12
C TRP A 70 -8.77 -3.78 -16.66
N LEU A 71 -7.95 -3.18 -15.79
CA LEU A 71 -6.86 -2.28 -16.23
C LEU A 71 -5.91 -2.99 -17.19
N VAL A 72 -5.48 -4.22 -16.85
CA VAL A 72 -4.59 -5.03 -17.70
C VAL A 72 -5.26 -5.33 -19.05
N TYR A 73 -6.53 -5.75 -19.04
CA TYR A 73 -7.31 -6.02 -20.24
C TYR A 73 -7.38 -4.79 -21.16
N LEU A 74 -7.76 -3.63 -20.62
CA LEU A 74 -7.86 -2.41 -21.42
C LEU A 74 -6.51 -1.99 -22.00
N THR A 75 -5.46 -2.07 -21.19
CA THR A 75 -4.10 -1.71 -21.61
C THR A 75 -3.64 -2.61 -22.73
N TYR A 76 -3.81 -3.92 -22.60
CA TYR A 76 -3.44 -4.84 -23.65
C TYR A 76 -4.28 -4.70 -24.92
N ARG A 77 -5.58 -4.41 -24.79
CA ARG A 77 -6.49 -4.35 -25.93
C ARG A 77 -6.35 -3.06 -26.74
N PHE A 78 -6.07 -1.94 -26.07
CA PHE A 78 -6.15 -0.60 -26.68
C PHE A 78 -4.81 0.16 -26.67
N LEU A 79 -3.82 -0.30 -25.92
CA LEU A 79 -2.50 0.31 -25.79
C LEU A 79 -1.40 -0.76 -26.03
N SER A 80 -0.14 -0.42 -25.74
CA SER A 80 0.97 -1.39 -25.71
C SER A 80 1.24 -1.88 -24.29
N VAL A 81 1.91 -3.03 -24.17
CA VAL A 81 2.37 -3.57 -22.88
C VAL A 81 3.35 -2.63 -22.15
N ASP A 82 3.99 -1.70 -22.87
CA ASP A 82 4.92 -0.73 -22.29
C ASP A 82 4.23 0.23 -21.31
N TRP A 83 2.91 0.42 -21.46
CA TRP A 83 2.13 1.25 -20.54
C TRP A 83 2.10 0.71 -19.11
N PHE A 84 2.37 -0.57 -18.89
CA PHE A 84 2.56 -1.10 -17.54
C PHE A 84 3.77 -0.47 -16.84
N TYR A 85 4.86 -0.20 -17.58
CA TYR A 85 6.00 0.55 -17.04
C TYR A 85 5.64 2.01 -16.76
N VAL A 86 4.80 2.62 -17.59
CA VAL A 86 4.29 3.99 -17.38
C VAL A 86 3.44 4.07 -16.09
N TYR A 87 2.55 3.10 -15.87
CA TYR A 87 1.75 3.03 -14.65
C TYR A 87 2.62 2.81 -13.41
N PHE A 88 3.62 1.95 -13.51
CA PHE A 88 4.58 1.74 -12.43
C PHE A 88 5.36 3.03 -12.12
N ALA A 89 5.86 3.72 -13.14
CA ALA A 89 6.56 5.00 -12.97
C ALA A 89 5.65 6.07 -12.34
N ALA A 90 4.37 6.10 -12.72
CA ALA A 90 3.37 6.95 -12.10
C ALA A 90 3.15 6.60 -10.61
N ALA A 91 3.12 5.32 -10.26
CA ALA A 91 3.01 4.86 -8.88
C ALA A 91 4.23 5.26 -8.03
N VAL A 92 5.45 5.12 -8.57
CA VAL A 92 6.70 5.62 -7.96
C VAL A 92 6.61 7.14 -7.74
N GLY A 93 6.16 7.89 -8.75
CA GLY A 93 5.93 9.34 -8.63
C GLY A 93 4.94 9.69 -7.52
N ILE A 94 3.81 8.99 -7.44
CA ILE A 94 2.80 9.15 -6.38
C ILE A 94 3.41 8.85 -5.00
N TYR A 95 4.17 7.78 -4.88
CA TYR A 95 4.85 7.38 -3.64
C TYR A 95 5.74 8.50 -3.10
N ILE A 96 6.66 9.01 -3.93
CA ILE A 96 7.58 10.08 -3.54
C ILE A 96 6.85 11.37 -3.26
N TYR A 97 5.86 11.72 -4.10
CA TYR A 97 5.04 12.89 -3.86
C TYR A 97 4.33 12.80 -2.52
N ALA A 98 3.66 11.69 -2.22
CA ALA A 98 2.94 11.48 -0.97
C ALA A 98 3.87 11.63 0.25
N LEU A 99 5.02 10.96 0.26
CA LEU A 99 6.00 11.07 1.34
C LEU A 99 6.55 12.49 1.49
N SER A 100 6.91 13.13 0.38
CA SER A 100 7.38 14.54 0.38
C SER A 100 6.31 15.46 0.97
N ARG A 101 5.04 15.27 0.61
CA ARG A 101 3.92 16.07 1.13
C ARG A 101 3.75 15.86 2.63
N ILE A 102 3.85 14.62 3.13
CA ILE A 102 3.75 14.32 4.56
C ILE A 102 4.89 15.04 5.30
N VAL A 103 6.14 14.84 4.88
CA VAL A 103 7.32 15.44 5.51
C VAL A 103 7.26 16.97 5.50
N PHE A 104 6.89 17.57 4.37
CA PHE A 104 6.88 19.03 4.23
C PHE A 104 5.78 19.68 5.07
N ILE A 105 4.67 18.98 5.31
CA ILE A 105 3.61 19.44 6.22
C ILE A 105 4.08 19.41 7.67
N LEU A 106 4.84 18.38 8.07
CA LEU A 106 5.24 18.17 9.46
C LEU A 106 6.45 19.01 9.89
N PHE A 107 7.47 19.10 9.03
CA PHE A 107 8.78 19.63 9.42
C PHE A 107 9.18 20.95 8.73
N ASP A 108 8.25 21.55 7.97
CA ASP A 108 8.47 22.81 7.24
C ASP A 108 9.78 22.85 6.41
N PHE A 109 9.91 21.88 5.51
CA PHE A 109 11.05 21.81 4.58
C PHE A 109 10.94 22.83 3.43
N SER A 110 9.83 23.57 3.35
CA SER A 110 9.49 24.44 2.22
C SER A 110 10.46 25.61 2.04
N GLY A 111 11.09 26.08 3.11
CA GLY A 111 11.97 27.27 3.11
C GLY A 111 13.45 27.02 2.80
N SER A 112 13.91 25.76 2.68
CA SER A 112 15.35 25.47 2.50
C SER A 112 15.60 24.48 1.36
N ARG A 113 16.25 24.96 0.29
CA ARG A 113 16.66 24.11 -0.84
C ARG A 113 17.61 22.99 -0.42
N LEU A 114 18.52 23.27 0.52
CA LEU A 114 19.44 22.26 1.05
C LEU A 114 18.67 21.13 1.76
N ARG A 115 17.69 21.46 2.62
CA ARG A 115 16.87 20.44 3.29
C ARG A 115 16.06 19.59 2.30
N GLN A 116 15.49 20.23 1.28
CA GLN A 116 14.76 19.51 0.22
C GLN A 116 15.70 18.60 -0.57
N PHE A 117 16.87 19.09 -0.97
CA PHE A 117 17.88 18.30 -1.67
C PHE A 117 18.34 17.12 -0.82
N SER A 118 18.72 17.33 0.44
CA SER A 118 19.12 16.25 1.36
C SER A 118 18.01 15.22 1.55
N PHE A 119 16.74 15.65 1.63
CA PHE A 119 15.60 14.73 1.72
C PHE A 119 15.47 13.86 0.47
N PHE A 120 15.48 14.45 -0.72
CA PHE A 120 15.36 13.69 -1.97
C PHE A 120 16.57 12.79 -2.22
N THR A 121 17.78 13.23 -1.89
CA THR A 121 18.98 12.40 -1.95
C THR A 121 18.88 11.22 -0.99
N GLY A 122 18.47 11.44 0.27
CA GLY A 122 18.25 10.35 1.22
C GLY A 122 17.20 9.36 0.74
N MET A 123 16.08 9.85 0.20
CA MET A 123 15.04 9.02 -0.42
C MET A 123 15.58 8.19 -1.58
N ALA A 124 16.36 8.79 -2.47
CA ALA A 124 16.98 8.11 -3.61
C ALA A 124 17.96 7.02 -3.16
N LEU A 125 18.79 7.30 -2.16
CA LEU A 125 19.76 6.33 -1.63
C LEU A 125 19.06 5.13 -0.97
N ILE A 126 18.08 5.38 -0.10
CA ILE A 126 17.33 4.33 0.63
C ILE A 126 16.57 3.41 -0.33
N HIS A 127 16.03 3.98 -1.41
CA HIS A 127 15.20 3.25 -2.37
C HIS A 127 15.96 2.79 -3.61
N SER A 128 17.28 2.98 -3.67
CA SER A 128 18.07 2.60 -4.85
C SER A 128 18.13 1.08 -5.00
N GLY A 129 17.64 0.56 -6.13
CA GLY A 129 17.75 -0.85 -6.49
C GLY A 129 19.21 -1.30 -6.58
N PHE A 130 20.08 -0.46 -7.15
CA PHE A 130 21.52 -0.71 -7.24
C PHE A 130 22.17 -0.82 -5.86
N LEU A 131 21.96 0.16 -4.97
CA LEU A 131 22.56 0.12 -3.62
C LEU A 131 22.03 -1.05 -2.80
N LYS A 132 20.76 -1.41 -2.96
CA LYS A 132 20.20 -2.60 -2.33
C LYS A 132 20.98 -3.85 -2.74
N THR A 133 21.17 -4.08 -4.04
CA THR A 133 21.92 -5.23 -4.55
C THR A 133 23.35 -5.22 -4.04
N LEU A 134 24.05 -4.08 -4.15
CA LEU A 134 25.43 -3.95 -3.68
C LEU A 134 25.58 -4.24 -2.17
N ILE A 135 24.70 -3.69 -1.34
CA ILE A 135 24.72 -3.93 0.11
C ILE A 135 24.45 -5.41 0.42
N TYR A 136 23.52 -6.03 -0.30
CA TYR A 136 23.23 -7.46 -0.12
C TYR A 136 24.42 -8.33 -0.52
N GLU A 137 25.07 -8.05 -1.66
CA GLU A 137 26.25 -8.79 -2.11
C GLU A 137 27.42 -8.70 -1.13
N VAL A 138 27.65 -7.52 -0.53
CA VAL A 138 28.76 -7.30 0.40
C VAL A 138 28.48 -7.86 1.80
N SER A 139 27.25 -7.68 2.30
CA SER A 139 26.92 -7.99 3.71
C SER A 139 26.12 -9.28 3.91
N GLY A 140 25.54 -9.84 2.84
CA GLY A 140 24.56 -10.92 2.91
C GLY A 140 23.21 -10.52 3.52
N LYS A 141 22.99 -9.23 3.81
CA LYS A 141 21.82 -8.73 4.57
C LYS A 141 21.04 -7.69 3.77
N GLU A 142 19.71 -7.76 3.84
CA GLU A 142 18.80 -6.78 3.22
C GLU A 142 18.64 -5.50 4.08
N LEU A 143 19.73 -4.82 4.42
CA LEU A 143 19.71 -3.72 5.40
C LEU A 143 18.79 -2.55 5.01
N LEU A 144 18.76 -2.17 3.73
CA LEU A 144 17.89 -1.07 3.27
C LEU A 144 16.40 -1.39 3.44
N SER A 145 16.02 -2.67 3.48
CA SER A 145 14.62 -3.08 3.64
C SER A 145 14.00 -2.61 4.96
N LEU A 146 14.82 -2.31 5.98
CA LEU A 146 14.36 -1.76 7.25
C LEU A 146 13.58 -0.44 7.08
N PHE A 147 13.84 0.31 6.01
CA PHE A 147 13.25 1.63 5.81
C PHE A 147 11.99 1.65 4.94
N TYR A 148 11.72 0.58 4.19
CA TYR A 148 10.59 0.56 3.24
C TYR A 148 9.71 -0.69 3.32
N THR A 149 10.13 -1.73 4.05
CA THR A 149 9.26 -2.87 4.38
C THR A 149 8.79 -2.81 5.84
N GLY A 150 7.60 -3.34 6.10
CA GLY A 150 7.06 -3.55 7.43
C GLY A 150 7.38 -4.95 7.97
N LEU A 151 6.63 -5.34 8.99
CA LEU A 151 6.63 -6.72 9.49
C LEU A 151 6.06 -7.67 8.43
N ALA A 152 6.34 -8.97 8.56
CA ALA A 152 5.80 -10.00 7.66
C ALA A 152 6.06 -9.73 6.17
N LYS A 153 7.18 -9.08 5.81
CA LYS A 153 7.52 -8.66 4.45
C LYS A 153 6.43 -7.80 3.76
N GLN A 154 5.59 -7.13 4.54
CA GLN A 154 4.61 -6.18 4.00
C GLN A 154 5.34 -4.96 3.44
N TYR A 155 4.86 -4.39 2.35
CA TYR A 155 5.43 -3.18 1.76
C TYR A 155 4.37 -2.47 0.92
N VAL A 156 4.58 -1.17 0.70
CA VAL A 156 3.66 -0.35 -0.11
C VAL A 156 3.98 -0.42 -1.60
N LEU A 157 5.26 -0.55 -1.94
CA LEU A 157 5.75 -0.55 -3.32
C LEU A 157 6.71 -1.72 -3.51
N SER A 158 6.43 -2.57 -4.49
CA SER A 158 7.32 -3.64 -5.00
C SER A 158 8.09 -3.19 -6.23
N TYR A 159 9.01 -4.04 -6.70
CA TYR A 159 9.70 -3.91 -7.99
C TYR A 159 8.86 -4.43 -9.18
N GLU A 160 7.77 -5.14 -8.91
CA GLU A 160 6.88 -5.74 -9.91
C GLU A 160 5.62 -4.90 -10.07
N PHE A 161 5.13 -4.70 -11.30
CA PHE A 161 3.83 -4.06 -11.55
C PHE A 161 2.70 -5.04 -11.27
N GLN A 162 2.13 -4.95 -10.07
CA GLN A 162 1.09 -5.84 -9.54
C GLN A 162 0.08 -5.02 -8.71
N PRO A 163 -1.07 -5.60 -8.30
CA PRO A 163 -2.12 -4.86 -7.60
C PRO A 163 -1.63 -4.12 -6.34
N SER A 164 -0.70 -4.70 -5.58
CA SER A 164 -0.16 -4.09 -4.35
C SER A 164 0.58 -2.77 -4.59
N VAL A 165 1.08 -2.50 -5.80
CA VAL A 165 1.69 -1.21 -6.16
C VAL A 165 0.72 -0.03 -6.00
N PHE A 166 -0.59 -0.27 -6.12
CA PHE A 166 -1.60 0.75 -5.84
C PHE A 166 -1.75 1.06 -4.34
N GLY A 167 -1.04 0.35 -3.45
CA GLY A 167 -0.90 0.70 -2.05
C GLY A 167 -0.33 2.11 -1.84
N VAL A 168 0.41 2.67 -2.82
CA VAL A 168 0.89 4.07 -2.78
C VAL A 168 -0.25 5.08 -2.61
N LEU A 169 -1.48 4.71 -2.99
CA LEU A 169 -2.67 5.54 -2.80
C LEU A 169 -3.05 5.67 -1.31
N LEU A 170 -2.68 4.72 -0.44
CA LEU A 170 -2.84 4.84 1.01
C LEU A 170 -1.95 5.96 1.57
N LEU A 171 -0.71 6.07 1.10
CA LEU A 171 0.18 7.17 1.49
C LEU A 171 -0.33 8.51 0.97
N LEU A 172 -0.79 8.55 -0.28
CA LEU A 172 -1.39 9.77 -0.84
C LEU A 172 -2.67 10.15 -0.08
N SER A 173 -3.46 9.18 0.36
CA SER A 173 -4.62 9.37 1.23
C SER A 173 -4.22 10.08 2.52
N ILE A 174 -3.14 9.63 3.20
CA ILE A 174 -2.61 10.29 4.40
C ILE A 174 -2.24 11.74 4.09
N ALA A 175 -1.52 11.98 2.99
CA ALA A 175 -1.12 13.32 2.59
C ALA A 175 -2.34 14.25 2.35
N LEU A 176 -3.41 13.75 1.73
CA LEU A 176 -4.65 14.51 1.54
C LEU A 176 -5.40 14.74 2.85
N PHE A 177 -5.43 13.75 3.74
CA PHE A 177 -6.05 13.87 5.06
C PHE A 177 -5.39 14.97 5.88
N LEU A 178 -4.05 14.99 5.93
CA LEU A 178 -3.27 16.03 6.62
C LEU A 178 -3.58 17.43 6.09
N GLN A 179 -3.88 17.55 4.78
CA GLN A 179 -4.33 18.78 4.13
C GLN A 179 -5.82 19.10 4.29
N LYS A 180 -6.54 18.38 5.18
CA LYS A 180 -7.98 18.52 5.43
C LYS A 180 -8.87 18.19 4.22
N ARG A 181 -8.35 17.48 3.21
CA ARG A 181 -9.10 17.04 2.01
C ARG A 181 -9.70 15.65 2.23
N TYR A 182 -10.62 15.53 3.18
CA TYR A 182 -11.12 14.23 3.67
C TYR A 182 -11.78 13.34 2.62
N ARG A 183 -12.60 13.91 1.72
CA ARG A 183 -13.26 13.14 0.66
C ARG A 183 -12.24 12.48 -0.26
N GLY A 184 -11.22 13.23 -0.69
CA GLY A 184 -10.15 12.72 -1.53
C GLY A 184 -9.31 11.65 -0.82
N ALA A 185 -9.03 11.83 0.47
CA ALA A 185 -8.35 10.80 1.26
C ALA A 185 -9.13 9.47 1.25
N VAL A 186 -10.43 9.52 1.60
CA VAL A 186 -11.28 8.31 1.61
C VAL A 186 -11.35 7.65 0.24
N VAL A 187 -11.55 8.41 -0.84
CA VAL A 187 -11.60 7.85 -2.21
C VAL A 187 -10.31 7.10 -2.55
N LEU A 188 -9.15 7.67 -2.23
CA LEU A 188 -7.87 7.01 -2.50
C LEU A 188 -7.63 5.77 -1.63
N ALA A 189 -8.04 5.81 -0.36
CA ALA A 189 -7.94 4.65 0.52
C ALA A 189 -8.80 3.48 0.01
N VAL A 190 -10.04 3.77 -0.39
CA VAL A 190 -10.95 2.77 -0.98
C VAL A 190 -10.42 2.27 -2.33
N LEU A 191 -9.87 3.17 -3.17
CA LEU A 191 -9.32 2.77 -4.46
C LEU A 191 -8.13 1.82 -4.30
N ALA A 192 -7.26 2.02 -3.31
CA ALA A 192 -6.18 1.07 -2.98
C ALA A 192 -6.74 -0.33 -2.67
N ALA A 193 -7.75 -0.42 -1.80
CA ALA A 193 -8.41 -1.67 -1.43
C ALA A 193 -9.18 -2.31 -2.61
N ALA A 194 -9.69 -1.51 -3.54
CA ALA A 194 -10.36 -2.00 -4.74
C ALA A 194 -9.39 -2.63 -5.75
N PHE A 195 -8.17 -2.09 -5.88
CA PHE A 195 -7.13 -2.71 -6.70
C PHE A 195 -6.60 -3.99 -6.04
N HIS A 196 -6.40 -3.98 -4.73
CA HIS A 196 -5.92 -5.14 -3.99
C HIS A 196 -6.68 -5.32 -2.68
N THR A 197 -7.55 -6.34 -2.63
CA THR A 197 -8.38 -6.66 -1.46
C THR A 197 -7.58 -6.95 -0.19
N GLY A 198 -6.30 -7.36 -0.31
CA GLY A 198 -5.38 -7.47 0.82
C GLY A 198 -5.12 -6.15 1.54
N SER A 199 -5.34 -5.00 0.88
CA SER A 199 -5.25 -3.67 1.50
C SER A 199 -6.54 -3.23 2.22
N LEU A 200 -7.60 -4.05 2.24
CA LEU A 200 -8.88 -3.69 2.86
C LEU A 200 -8.73 -3.39 4.36
N PHE A 201 -7.96 -4.20 5.08
CA PHE A 201 -7.70 -3.97 6.50
C PHE A 201 -6.95 -2.66 6.72
N SER A 202 -5.87 -2.42 5.97
CA SER A 202 -5.09 -1.18 6.07
C SER A 202 -5.91 0.06 5.70
N ALA A 203 -6.70 -0.01 4.62
CA ALA A 203 -7.58 1.08 4.20
C ALA A 203 -8.68 1.37 5.22
N GLY A 204 -9.33 0.33 5.75
CA GLY A 204 -10.35 0.44 6.79
C GLY A 204 -9.79 1.03 8.08
N GLY A 205 -8.66 0.51 8.55
CA GLY A 205 -7.96 1.03 9.72
C GLY A 205 -7.54 2.48 9.55
N LEU A 206 -7.11 2.88 8.34
CA LEU A 206 -6.76 4.25 8.03
C LEU A 206 -7.98 5.19 8.04
N VAL A 207 -9.12 4.75 7.49
CA VAL A 207 -10.37 5.52 7.56
C VAL A 207 -10.82 5.67 9.02
N LEU A 208 -10.78 4.61 9.82
CA LEU A 208 -11.07 4.68 11.27
C LEU A 208 -10.16 5.67 11.98
N ALA A 209 -8.87 5.68 11.63
CA ALA A 209 -7.91 6.63 12.18
C ALA A 209 -8.24 8.08 11.79
N TYR A 210 -8.74 8.33 10.56
CA TYR A 210 -9.25 9.64 10.15
C TYR A 210 -10.49 10.05 10.94
N MET A 211 -11.43 9.13 11.15
CA MET A 211 -12.63 9.37 11.94
C MET A 211 -12.25 9.76 13.38
N ALA A 212 -11.35 9.00 14.01
CA ALA A 212 -10.82 9.28 15.34
C ALA A 212 -10.13 10.64 15.40
N ALA A 213 -9.23 10.94 14.47
CA ALA A 213 -8.53 12.22 14.42
C ALA A 213 -9.48 13.41 14.22
N ILE A 214 -10.51 13.28 13.37
CA ILE A 214 -11.53 14.32 13.18
C ILE A 214 -12.37 14.50 14.44
N TYR A 215 -12.74 13.40 15.11
CA TYR A 215 -13.48 13.46 16.38
C TYR A 215 -12.66 14.16 17.46
N LEU A 216 -11.38 13.83 17.61
CA LEU A 216 -10.48 14.48 18.57
C LEU A 216 -10.31 15.98 18.29
N GLU A 217 -10.24 16.39 17.01
CA GLU A 217 -10.12 17.80 16.61
C GLU A 217 -11.42 18.58 16.81
N LYS A 218 -12.57 18.01 16.45
CA LYS A 218 -13.85 18.74 16.38
C LYS A 218 -14.80 18.48 17.55
N ARG A 219 -14.56 17.43 18.32
CA ARG A 219 -15.44 16.93 19.40
C ARG A 219 -16.90 16.76 18.95
N ALA A 220 -17.10 16.37 17.69
CA ALA A 220 -18.41 16.20 17.08
C ALA A 220 -18.46 14.88 16.29
N LEU A 221 -19.49 14.08 16.56
CA LEU A 221 -19.63 12.75 15.98
C LEU A 221 -19.91 12.79 14.48
N TRP A 222 -20.82 13.65 14.02
CA TRP A 222 -21.25 13.65 12.61
C TRP A 222 -20.12 13.98 11.61
N PRO A 223 -19.28 15.01 11.83
CA PRO A 223 -18.11 15.23 10.98
C PRO A 223 -17.13 14.05 10.96
N ALA A 224 -17.03 13.31 12.06
CA ALA A 224 -16.17 12.13 12.18
C ALA A 224 -16.78 10.89 11.50
N LEU A 225 -18.11 10.73 11.44
CA LEU A 225 -18.75 9.60 10.77
C LEU A 225 -18.78 9.72 9.23
N LYS A 226 -18.82 10.94 8.69
CA LYS A 226 -18.91 11.17 7.24
C LYS A 226 -17.85 10.42 6.41
N PRO A 227 -16.55 10.40 6.78
CA PRO A 227 -15.55 9.60 6.08
C PRO A 227 -15.87 8.10 6.05
N GLY A 228 -16.34 7.54 7.17
CA GLY A 228 -16.70 6.12 7.27
C GLY A 228 -17.91 5.77 6.40
N LEU A 229 -18.96 6.59 6.43
CA LEU A 229 -20.14 6.40 5.57
C LEU A 229 -19.78 6.46 4.09
N LEU A 230 -18.92 7.41 3.70
CA LEU A 230 -18.42 7.49 2.33
C LEU A 230 -17.58 6.27 1.95
N ALA A 231 -16.71 5.79 2.85
CA ALA A 231 -15.90 4.61 2.60
C ALA A 231 -16.76 3.36 2.37
N LEU A 232 -17.77 3.14 3.23
CA LEU A 232 -18.72 2.04 3.12
C LEU A 232 -19.47 2.07 1.79
N LEU A 233 -19.98 3.25 1.39
CA LEU A 233 -20.68 3.41 0.12
C LEU A 233 -19.77 3.06 -1.08
N LEU A 234 -18.52 3.53 -1.07
CA LEU A 234 -17.60 3.35 -2.19
C LEU A 234 -17.01 1.93 -2.27
N ILE A 235 -16.78 1.25 -1.14
CA ILE A 235 -16.23 -0.11 -1.12
C ILE A 235 -17.31 -1.18 -1.33
N ALA A 236 -18.60 -0.85 -1.13
CA ALA A 236 -19.71 -1.80 -1.23
C ALA A 236 -19.71 -2.66 -2.51
N PRO A 237 -19.45 -2.13 -3.73
CA PRO A 237 -19.39 -2.97 -4.93
C PRO A 237 -18.28 -4.03 -4.89
N VAL A 238 -17.14 -3.70 -4.29
CA VAL A 238 -16.01 -4.64 -4.13
C VAL A 238 -16.38 -5.72 -3.12
N LEU A 239 -16.97 -5.35 -1.99
CA LEU A 239 -17.43 -6.31 -0.99
C LEU A 239 -18.51 -7.23 -1.55
N PHE A 240 -19.46 -6.69 -2.30
CA PHE A 240 -20.51 -7.46 -2.96
C PHE A 240 -19.95 -8.47 -3.96
N TYR A 241 -18.96 -8.05 -4.78
CA TYR A 241 -18.26 -8.96 -5.68
C TYR A 241 -17.56 -10.09 -4.92
N VAL A 242 -16.82 -9.75 -3.85
CA VAL A 242 -16.09 -10.74 -3.04
C VAL A 242 -17.06 -11.74 -2.41
N VAL A 243 -18.14 -11.27 -1.80
CA VAL A 243 -19.15 -12.16 -1.20
C VAL A 243 -19.75 -13.07 -2.27
N ILE A 244 -20.26 -12.54 -3.38
CA ILE A 244 -20.93 -13.40 -4.38
C ILE A 244 -20.01 -14.47 -4.98
N HIS A 245 -18.74 -14.15 -5.21
CA HIS A 245 -17.85 -15.03 -5.95
C HIS A 245 -16.92 -15.89 -5.07
N PHE A 246 -16.73 -15.53 -3.80
CA PHE A 246 -15.83 -16.24 -2.86
C PHE A 246 -16.52 -16.78 -1.60
N ASP A 247 -17.81 -16.49 -1.38
CA ASP A 247 -18.62 -17.04 -0.28
C ASP A 247 -19.20 -18.47 -0.48
N PRO A 248 -19.02 -19.24 -1.59
CA PRO A 248 -19.65 -20.56 -1.69
C PRO A 248 -18.96 -21.66 -0.85
N PHE A 249 -17.96 -21.30 -0.02
CA PHE A 249 -17.28 -22.24 0.87
C PHE A 249 -17.88 -22.17 2.28
N THR A 250 -18.66 -23.18 2.67
CA THR A 250 -19.14 -23.33 4.05
C THR A 250 -18.39 -24.47 4.77
N GLY A 251 -18.25 -24.32 6.09
CA GLY A 251 -17.69 -25.36 6.97
C GLY A 251 -16.25 -25.76 6.62
N GLU A 252 -16.05 -27.06 6.40
CA GLU A 252 -14.72 -27.67 6.26
C GLU A 252 -13.94 -27.19 5.04
N LYS A 253 -14.61 -26.92 3.91
CA LYS A 253 -13.92 -26.48 2.68
C LYS A 253 -13.28 -25.11 2.85
N LEU A 254 -13.96 -24.19 3.54
CA LEU A 254 -13.42 -22.86 3.85
C LEU A 254 -12.20 -22.99 4.77
N ALA A 255 -12.32 -23.74 5.86
CA ALA A 255 -11.22 -23.99 6.79
C ALA A 255 -10.01 -24.60 6.07
N ARG A 256 -10.24 -25.58 5.18
CA ARG A 256 -9.16 -26.20 4.41
C ARG A 256 -8.51 -25.22 3.43
N ALA A 257 -9.29 -24.41 2.73
CA ALA A 257 -8.76 -23.39 1.82
C ALA A 257 -7.92 -22.35 2.58
N GLN A 258 -8.40 -21.86 3.71
CA GLN A 258 -7.68 -20.93 4.57
C GLN A 258 -6.38 -21.55 5.11
N HIS A 259 -6.42 -22.80 5.54
CA HIS A 259 -5.25 -23.52 5.99
C HIS A 259 -4.20 -23.70 4.88
N ILE A 260 -4.62 -24.00 3.65
CA ILE A 260 -3.72 -24.06 2.49
C ILE A 260 -3.03 -22.72 2.25
N LEU A 261 -3.80 -21.62 2.32
CA LEU A 261 -3.24 -20.27 2.16
C LEU A 261 -2.25 -19.94 3.28
N ASN A 262 -2.62 -20.19 4.54
CA ASN A 262 -1.79 -19.89 5.70
C ASN A 262 -0.53 -20.76 5.74
N SER A 263 -0.68 -22.08 5.68
CA SER A 263 0.42 -23.00 5.98
C SER A 263 1.32 -23.33 4.78
N PHE A 264 0.80 -23.20 3.56
CA PHE A 264 1.51 -23.63 2.35
C PHE A 264 1.81 -22.49 1.38
N ARG A 265 0.83 -21.66 1.01
CA ARG A 265 1.03 -20.65 -0.06
C ARG A 265 1.76 -19.41 0.43
N THR A 266 1.35 -18.84 1.56
CA THR A 266 1.94 -17.57 2.08
C THR A 266 2.32 -17.62 3.56
N PRO A 267 2.95 -18.70 4.06
CA PRO A 267 3.27 -18.83 5.49
C PRO A 267 4.29 -17.79 5.97
N HIS A 268 5.10 -17.23 5.07
CA HIS A 268 6.05 -16.16 5.38
C HIS A 268 5.37 -14.81 5.66
N HIS A 269 4.11 -14.64 5.28
CA HIS A 269 3.29 -13.47 5.64
C HIS A 269 2.38 -13.75 6.84
N LEU A 270 1.93 -15.00 6.98
CA LEU A 270 0.79 -15.33 7.82
C LEU A 270 1.18 -16.04 9.13
N VAL A 271 2.31 -16.75 9.16
CA VAL A 271 2.79 -17.45 10.37
C VAL A 271 3.80 -16.57 11.10
N THR A 272 3.42 -16.08 12.29
CA THR A 272 4.20 -15.13 13.09
C THR A 272 5.63 -15.62 13.37
N ALA A 273 5.75 -16.90 13.76
CA ALA A 273 7.04 -17.54 14.01
C ALA A 273 8.00 -17.54 12.80
N ARG A 274 7.48 -17.40 11.57
CA ARG A 274 8.31 -17.38 10.35
C ARG A 274 8.82 -16.00 9.97
N TRP A 275 8.17 -14.92 10.43
CA TRP A 275 8.57 -13.56 10.10
C TRP A 275 9.07 -12.75 11.30
N SER A 276 8.95 -13.26 12.53
CA SER A 276 9.58 -12.71 13.73
C SER A 276 11.09 -13.01 13.75
N THR A 277 11.82 -12.49 12.75
CA THR A 277 13.27 -12.69 12.57
C THR A 277 14.09 -11.62 13.29
N GLU A 278 15.41 -11.64 13.16
CA GLU A 278 16.35 -10.67 13.75
C GLU A 278 16.00 -9.20 13.46
N SER A 279 15.36 -8.92 12.32
CA SER A 279 14.95 -7.55 11.95
C SER A 279 13.67 -7.07 12.64
N PHE A 280 12.95 -7.94 13.35
CA PHE A 280 11.67 -7.63 14.00
C PHE A 280 11.80 -6.45 14.98
N TRP A 281 12.73 -6.53 15.92
CA TRP A 281 12.90 -5.49 16.93
C TRP A 281 13.37 -4.16 16.35
N ALA A 282 14.19 -4.18 15.31
CA ALA A 282 14.60 -2.98 14.59
C ALA A 282 13.39 -2.28 13.94
N ARG A 283 12.48 -3.04 13.32
CA ARG A 283 11.26 -2.50 12.71
C ARG A 283 10.29 -1.95 13.77
N ILE A 284 10.14 -2.65 14.90
CA ILE A 284 9.36 -2.13 16.04
C ILE A 284 9.95 -0.81 16.55
N ALA A 285 11.28 -0.72 16.69
CA ALA A 285 11.94 0.52 17.10
C ALA A 285 11.70 1.67 16.10
N ILE A 286 11.73 1.39 14.79
CA ILE A 286 11.40 2.38 13.75
C ILE A 286 9.94 2.84 13.85
N ILE A 287 9.00 1.93 14.09
CA ILE A 287 7.57 2.28 14.28
C ILE A 287 7.40 3.18 15.51
N ILE A 288 8.03 2.82 16.64
CA ILE A 288 7.98 3.61 17.88
C ILE A 288 8.62 4.99 17.67
N ALA A 289 9.78 5.05 17.01
CA ALA A 289 10.44 6.31 16.69
C ALA A 289 9.57 7.19 15.78
N GLY A 290 8.91 6.59 14.78
CA GLY A 290 7.95 7.29 13.91
C GLY A 290 6.77 7.87 14.68
N LEU A 291 6.20 7.11 15.63
CA LEU A 291 5.14 7.59 16.52
C LEU A 291 5.61 8.75 17.41
N ALA A 292 6.81 8.64 17.99
CA ALA A 292 7.42 9.68 18.80
C ALA A 292 7.66 10.96 17.98
N CYS A 293 8.20 10.85 16.76
CA CYS A 293 8.39 11.98 15.86
C CYS A 293 7.07 12.61 15.40
N ALA A 294 6.00 11.82 15.31
CA ALA A 294 4.68 12.34 14.94
C ALA A 294 3.96 13.02 16.12
N GLN A 295 4.44 12.88 17.36
CA GLN A 295 3.80 13.41 18.56
C GLN A 295 3.49 14.90 18.43
N GLY A 296 2.31 15.31 18.89
CA GLY A 296 1.83 16.69 18.80
C GLY A 296 1.39 17.13 17.39
N THR A 297 1.54 16.27 16.38
CA THR A 297 1.08 16.54 15.01
C THR A 297 -0.23 15.83 14.71
N ARG A 298 -0.88 16.26 13.63
CA ARG A 298 -2.12 15.62 13.13
C ARG A 298 -1.89 14.22 12.55
N LEU A 299 -0.63 13.83 12.30
CA LEU A 299 -0.27 12.49 11.87
C LEU A 299 -0.28 11.50 13.04
N PHE A 300 -0.05 11.95 14.27
CA PHE A 300 -0.01 11.08 15.45
C PHE A 300 -1.24 10.18 15.60
N PRO A 301 -2.50 10.69 15.67
CA PRO A 301 -3.66 9.83 15.82
C PRO A 301 -3.85 8.88 14.63
N VAL A 302 -3.38 9.27 13.44
CA VAL A 302 -3.44 8.41 12.25
C VAL A 302 -2.53 7.19 12.45
N LEU A 303 -1.26 7.41 12.77
CA LEU A 303 -0.30 6.32 13.00
C LEU A 303 -0.66 5.51 14.25
N ALA A 304 -1.04 6.17 15.35
CA ALA A 304 -1.34 5.50 16.61
C ALA A 304 -2.52 4.53 16.49
N VAL A 305 -3.62 4.97 15.86
CA VAL A 305 -4.79 4.11 15.66
C VAL A 305 -4.47 2.97 14.70
N SER A 306 -3.80 3.24 13.57
CA SER A 306 -3.41 2.18 12.63
C SER A 306 -2.48 1.15 13.27
N THR A 307 -1.47 1.58 14.03
CA THR A 307 -0.56 0.68 14.75
C THR A 307 -1.28 -0.11 15.83
N ALA A 308 -2.18 0.53 16.61
CA ALA A 308 -2.95 -0.15 17.64
C ALA A 308 -3.88 -1.21 17.05
N LEU A 309 -4.54 -0.92 15.92
CA LEU A 309 -5.39 -1.89 15.23
C LEU A 309 -4.58 -3.08 14.71
N ALA A 310 -3.46 -2.82 14.03
CA ALA A 310 -2.57 -3.86 13.52
C ALA A 310 -2.04 -4.76 14.66
N PHE A 311 -1.57 -4.13 15.73
CA PHE A 311 -1.07 -4.84 16.92
C PHE A 311 -2.17 -5.69 17.58
N LEU A 312 -3.36 -5.12 17.80
CA LEU A 312 -4.46 -5.83 18.44
C LEU A 312 -4.92 -7.02 17.58
N MET A 313 -5.07 -6.84 16.27
CA MET A 313 -5.48 -7.94 15.39
C MET A 313 -4.39 -9.01 15.27
N THR A 314 -3.12 -8.63 15.24
CA THR A 314 -1.99 -9.58 15.29
C THR A 314 -2.00 -10.37 16.60
N LEU A 315 -2.24 -9.70 17.74
CA LEU A 315 -2.32 -10.36 19.04
C LEU A 315 -3.50 -11.34 19.07
N LEU A 316 -4.67 -10.93 18.58
CA LEU A 316 -5.86 -11.79 18.49
C LEU A 316 -5.60 -12.99 17.56
N GLN A 317 -4.90 -12.79 16.44
CA GLN A 317 -4.49 -13.89 15.56
C GLN A 317 -3.60 -14.89 16.33
N ILE A 318 -2.59 -14.41 17.06
CA ILE A 318 -1.67 -15.28 17.82
C ILE A 318 -2.42 -16.06 18.91
N LEU A 319 -3.28 -15.37 19.68
CA LEU A 319 -3.99 -15.98 20.81
C LEU A 319 -5.06 -16.99 20.36
N SER A 320 -5.72 -16.73 19.22
CA SER A 320 -6.78 -17.61 18.71
C SER A 320 -6.27 -18.73 17.81
N GLY A 321 -5.07 -18.60 17.24
CA GLY A 321 -4.58 -19.50 16.20
C GLY A 321 -5.42 -19.49 14.91
N SER A 322 -6.22 -18.45 14.69
CA SER A 322 -7.19 -18.40 13.60
C SER A 322 -6.56 -18.13 12.24
N ASP A 323 -6.71 -19.08 11.30
CA ASP A 323 -6.32 -18.89 9.89
C ASP A 323 -7.09 -17.73 9.23
N SER A 324 -8.35 -17.52 9.60
CA SER A 324 -9.16 -16.39 9.12
C SER A 324 -8.56 -15.03 9.52
N LEU A 325 -8.13 -14.88 10.78
CA LEU A 325 -7.49 -13.65 11.24
C LEU A 325 -6.09 -13.45 10.64
N ALA A 326 -5.39 -14.52 10.29
CA ALA A 326 -4.14 -14.40 9.56
C ALA A 326 -4.39 -13.76 8.17
N LEU A 327 -5.43 -14.22 7.47
CA LEU A 327 -5.74 -13.82 6.09
C LEU A 327 -6.28 -12.39 5.94
N ILE A 328 -6.56 -11.68 7.02
CA ILE A 328 -6.82 -10.23 6.96
C ILE A 328 -5.53 -9.39 6.97
N TYR A 329 -4.36 -10.04 7.03
CA TYR A 329 -3.03 -9.43 7.03
C TYR A 329 -2.90 -8.29 8.05
N PRO A 330 -3.11 -8.58 9.34
CA PRO A 330 -3.15 -7.56 10.39
C PRO A 330 -1.83 -6.83 10.60
#